data_AF-A0A3B9I8Y0-F1
#
_entry.id   AF-A0A3B9I8Y0-F1
#
_cell.length_a   1.000
_cell.length_b   1.000
_cell.length_c   1.000
_cell.angle_alpha   90.00
_cell.angle_beta   90.00
_cell.angle_gamma   90.00
#
_symmetry.space_group_name_H-M   'P 1'
#
loop_
_entity.id
_entity.type
_entity.pdbx_description
1 polymer ?
#
loop_
_entity_poly.entity_id
_entity_poly.type
_entity_poly.pdbx_seq_one_letter_code
_entity_poly.pdbx_strand_id
1 'polypeptide(L)'
;IIEACKEAGTYQECFGYVIDTLAEIMQNHDQAQEAFDESGGQTIVRTEYRGAEVIKKNPALTIILDLNAQALAYWRDLGLTPAGLKRLRDSIGGPDEKGKSVLEAALEKLAK
;
A
#
# COMPACT_ATOMS: atom_id res chain seq x y z
N ILE A 1 -7.06 7.75 -2.59
CA ILE A 1 -6.67 7.02 -1.35
C ILE A 1 -7.70 7.21 -0.24
N ILE A 2 -8.08 8.45 0.12
CA ILE A 2 -9.12 8.72 1.15
C ILE A 2 -10.42 7.98 0.86
N GLU A 3 -10.98 8.12 -0.35
CA GLU A 3 -12.23 7.43 -0.71
C GLU A 3 -12.11 5.91 -0.61
N ALA A 4 -10.99 5.33 -1.05
CA ALA A 4 -10.74 3.89 -0.88
C ALA A 4 -10.70 3.47 0.59
N CYS A 5 -10.14 4.30 1.49
CA CYS A 5 -10.16 4.02 2.93
C CYS A 5 -11.57 4.14 3.52
N LYS A 6 -12.39 5.08 3.02
CA LYS A 6 -13.79 5.23 3.45
C LYS A 6 -14.64 4.04 2.99
N GLU A 7 -14.50 3.62 1.73
CA GLU A 7 -15.18 2.44 1.18
C GLU A 7 -14.78 1.16 1.92
N ALA A 8 -13.50 1.03 2.29
CA ALA A 8 -13.01 -0.08 3.11
C ALA A 8 -13.45 0.00 4.59
N GLY A 9 -14.01 1.13 5.03
CA GLY A 9 -14.39 1.37 6.43
C GLY A 9 -13.19 1.53 7.38
N THR A 10 -12.01 1.85 6.86
CA THR A 10 -10.75 1.96 7.64
C THR A 10 -10.26 3.39 7.83
N TYR A 11 -10.94 4.37 7.21
CA TYR A 11 -10.58 5.78 7.31
C TYR A 11 -10.67 6.32 8.75
N GLN A 12 -9.62 7.00 9.19
CA GLN A 12 -9.60 7.81 10.40
C GLN A 12 -8.91 9.15 10.11
N GLU A 13 -9.38 10.23 10.73
CA GLU A 13 -8.84 11.57 10.52
C GLU A 13 -7.34 11.66 10.91
N CYS A 14 -6.94 10.92 11.95
CA CYS A 14 -5.55 10.86 12.41
C CYS A 14 -4.58 10.21 11.40
N PHE A 15 -5.09 9.54 10.35
CA PHE A 15 -4.27 8.94 9.31
C PHE A 15 -3.90 9.90 8.17
N GLY A 16 -4.29 11.19 8.24
CA GLY A 16 -4.00 12.17 7.19
C GLY A 16 -2.54 12.16 6.71
N TYR A 17 -1.58 12.25 7.62
CA TYR A 17 -0.15 12.22 7.27
C TYR A 17 0.29 10.92 6.58
N VAL A 18 -0.26 9.77 7.00
CA VAL A 18 0.03 8.45 6.41
C VAL A 18 -0.54 8.37 4.99
N ILE A 19 -1.74 8.90 4.79
CA ILE A 19 -2.41 8.99 3.49
C ILE A 19 -1.62 9.91 2.53
N ASP A 20 -1.18 11.06 3.01
CA ASP A 20 -0.39 12.01 2.22
C ASP A 20 0.96 11.41 1.82
N THR A 21 1.62 10.71 2.74
CA THR A 21 2.88 10.00 2.45
C THR A 21 2.69 8.94 1.37
N LEU A 22 1.62 8.14 1.45
CA LEU A 22 1.31 7.17 0.40
C LEU A 22 1.00 7.86 -0.94
N ALA A 23 0.30 9.00 -0.92
CA ALA A 23 0.02 9.76 -2.14
C ALA A 23 1.31 10.26 -2.80
N GLU A 24 2.27 10.76 -2.01
CA GLU A 24 3.58 11.17 -2.51
C GLU A 24 4.37 9.99 -3.11
N ILE A 25 4.36 8.83 -2.45
CA ILE A 25 4.98 7.60 -2.98
C ILE A 25 4.37 7.23 -4.33
N MET A 26 3.04 7.31 -4.47
CA MET A 26 2.35 7.00 -5.73
C MET A 26 2.69 8.02 -6.83
N GLN A 27 2.78 9.31 -6.50
CA GLN A 27 3.19 10.34 -7.46
C GLN A 27 4.64 10.13 -7.93
N ASN A 28 5.56 9.79 -7.03
CA ASN A 28 6.94 9.48 -7.37
C ASN A 28 7.04 8.19 -8.20
N HIS A 29 6.15 7.23 -7.95
CA HIS A 29 6.06 6.01 -8.73
C HIS A 29 5.65 6.32 -10.18
N ASP A 30 4.64 7.17 -10.37
CA ASP A 30 4.18 7.56 -11.71
C ASP A 30 5.28 8.29 -12.49
N GLN A 31 6.06 9.16 -11.85
CA GLN A 31 7.22 9.80 -12.47
C GLN A 31 8.32 8.79 -12.85
N ALA A 32 8.58 7.81 -11.98
CA ALA A 32 9.55 6.75 -12.28
C ALA A 32 9.07 5.85 -13.43
N GLN A 33 7.76 5.60 -13.53
CA GLN A 33 7.14 4.88 -14.63
C GLN A 33 7.27 5.64 -15.95
N GLU A 34 7.01 6.94 -15.95
CA GLU A 34 7.23 7.81 -17.13
C GLU A 34 8.69 7.74 -17.59
N ALA A 35 9.66 7.89 -16.68
CA ALA A 35 11.08 7.77 -17.01
C ALA A 35 11.46 6.37 -17.54
N PHE A 36 10.81 5.31 -17.05
CA PHE A 36 11.02 3.96 -17.56
C PHE A 36 10.48 3.80 -18.98
N ASP A 37 9.29 4.33 -19.24
CA ASP A 37 8.65 4.29 -20.56
C ASP A 37 9.44 5.13 -21.57
N GLU A 38 9.91 6.32 -21.19
CA GLU A 38 10.80 7.17 -21.99
C GLU A 38 12.15 6.49 -22.30
N SER A 39 12.65 5.64 -21.39
CA SER A 39 13.85 4.84 -21.61
C SER A 39 13.65 3.66 -22.58
N GLY A 40 12.43 3.48 -23.11
CA GLY A 40 12.05 2.39 -24.00
C GLY A 40 11.61 1.11 -23.28
N GLY A 41 11.31 1.18 -21.98
CA GLY A 41 10.77 0.07 -21.20
C GLY A 41 11.71 -1.13 -21.05
N GLN A 42 13.01 -0.95 -21.27
CA GLN A 42 13.98 -2.05 -21.16
C GLN A 42 14.30 -2.32 -19.70
N THR A 43 14.14 -3.57 -19.26
CA THR A 43 14.43 -3.98 -17.87
C THR A 43 15.92 -3.99 -17.54
N ILE A 44 16.76 -4.05 -18.59
CA ILE A 44 18.21 -4.08 -18.52
C ILE A 44 18.74 -3.02 -19.48
N VAL A 45 19.75 -2.27 -19.05
CA VAL A 45 20.43 -1.26 -19.86
C VAL A 45 21.90 -1.64 -20.04
N ARG A 46 22.40 -1.42 -21.25
CA ARG A 46 23.84 -1.49 -21.55
C ARG A 46 24.44 -0.12 -21.34
N THR A 47 25.53 -0.05 -20.59
CA THR A 47 26.25 1.19 -20.31
C THR A 47 27.75 0.91 -20.38
N GLU A 48 28.57 1.95 -20.46
CA GLU A 48 30.02 1.80 -20.42
C GLU A 48 30.54 2.25 -19.06
N TYR A 49 31.42 1.45 -18.46
CA TYR A 49 32.11 1.82 -17.23
C TYR A 49 33.60 1.52 -17.37
N ARG A 50 34.43 2.58 -17.30
CA ARG A 50 35.89 2.49 -17.44
C ARG A 50 36.36 1.80 -18.73
N GLY A 51 35.71 2.05 -19.86
CA GLY A 51 36.09 1.46 -21.16
C GLY A 51 35.52 0.08 -21.45
N ALA A 52 34.70 -0.49 -20.55
CA ALA A 52 34.07 -1.80 -20.74
C ALA A 52 32.53 -1.67 -20.78
N GLU A 53 31.90 -2.42 -21.69
CA GLU A 53 30.44 -2.58 -21.71
C GLU A 53 29.98 -3.35 -20.47
N VAL A 54 29.07 -2.75 -19.71
CA VAL A 54 28.44 -3.31 -18.53
C VAL A 54 26.94 -3.38 -18.73
N ILE A 55 26.39 -4.54 -18.40
CA ILE A 55 24.96 -4.80 -18.42
C ILE A 55 24.45 -4.65 -16.97
N LYS A 56 23.49 -3.75 -16.74
CA LYS A 56 22.89 -3.54 -15.42
C LYS A 56 21.38 -3.41 -15.51
N LYS A 57 20.68 -3.59 -14.37
CA LYS A 57 19.24 -3.32 -14.29
C LYS A 57 18.95 -1.86 -14.61
N ASN A 58 17.82 -1.60 -15.25
CA ASN A 58 17.38 -0.24 -15.50
C ASN A 58 17.17 0.49 -14.15
N PRO A 59 17.80 1.66 -13.94
CA PRO A 59 17.63 2.44 -12.72
C PRO A 59 16.17 2.83 -12.46
N ALA A 60 15.41 3.23 -13.49
CA ALA A 60 14.00 3.60 -13.34
C ALA A 60 13.16 2.41 -12.88
N LEU A 61 13.39 1.22 -13.45
CA LEU A 61 12.75 -0.02 -12.99
C LEU A 61 13.08 -0.34 -11.53
N THR A 62 14.32 -0.08 -11.10
CA THR A 62 14.72 -0.33 -9.71
C THR A 62 13.94 0.59 -8.77
N ILE A 63 13.81 1.87 -9.10
CA ILE A 63 13.03 2.85 -8.33
C ILE A 63 11.55 2.44 -8.27
N ILE A 64 10.96 2.03 -9.40
CA ILE A 64 9.57 1.53 -9.45
C ILE A 64 9.36 0.37 -8.49
N LEU A 65 10.27 -0.61 -8.48
CA LEU A 65 10.17 -1.78 -7.59
C LEU A 65 10.29 -1.38 -6.11
N ASP A 66 11.19 -0.46 -5.79
CA ASP A 66 11.38 0.03 -4.42
C ASP A 66 10.16 0.83 -3.92
N LEU A 67 9.58 1.70 -4.76
CA LEU A 67 8.37 2.46 -4.43
C LEU A 67 7.15 1.55 -4.28
N ASN A 68 7.01 0.51 -5.10
CA ASN A 68 5.96 -0.50 -4.92
C ASN A 68 6.09 -1.24 -3.59
N ALA A 69 7.31 -1.62 -3.21
CA ALA A 69 7.56 -2.27 -1.93
C ALA A 69 7.21 -1.35 -0.75
N GLN A 70 7.55 -0.05 -0.84
CA GLN A 70 7.19 0.96 0.16
C GLN A 70 5.68 1.15 0.22
N ALA A 71 5.01 1.43 -0.91
CA ALA A 71 3.57 1.65 -0.98
C ALA A 71 2.76 0.49 -0.38
N LEU A 72 3.22 -0.75 -0.60
CA LEU A 72 2.57 -1.94 -0.06
C LEU A 72 2.54 -2.00 1.47
N ALA A 73 3.51 -1.39 2.16
CA ALA A 73 3.47 -1.26 3.62
C ALA A 73 2.31 -0.34 4.04
N TYR A 74 2.24 0.86 3.46
CA TYR A 74 1.17 1.83 3.74
C TYR A 74 -0.22 1.31 3.36
N TRP A 75 -0.36 0.60 2.23
CA TRP A 75 -1.64 -0.04 1.87
C TRP A 75 -2.06 -1.07 2.91
N ARG A 76 -1.13 -1.81 3.53
CA ARG A 76 -1.47 -2.75 4.60
C ARG A 76 -1.90 -2.03 5.86
N ASP A 77 -1.20 -0.98 6.25
CA ASP A 77 -1.49 -0.23 7.48
C ASP A 77 -2.80 0.54 7.39
N LEU A 78 -3.14 1.07 6.20
CA LEU A 78 -4.43 1.72 5.92
C LEU A 78 -5.57 0.73 5.65
N GLY A 79 -5.30 -0.58 5.65
CA GLY A 79 -6.33 -1.61 5.41
C GLY A 79 -6.79 -1.75 3.97
N LEU A 80 -6.03 -1.24 3.01
CA LEU A 80 -6.30 -1.32 1.57
C LEU A 80 -5.84 -2.64 0.94
N THR A 81 -5.50 -3.63 1.76
CA THR A 81 -5.21 -5.01 1.32
C THR A 81 -6.02 -6.00 2.14
N PRO A 82 -6.35 -7.20 1.62
CA PRO A 82 -7.10 -8.20 2.40
C PRO A 82 -6.43 -8.53 3.74
N ALA A 83 -5.09 -8.61 3.75
CA ALA A 83 -4.33 -8.88 4.97
C ALA A 83 -4.33 -7.69 5.95
N GLY A 84 -4.25 -6.45 5.44
CA GLY A 84 -4.35 -5.24 6.26
C GLY A 84 -5.74 -5.06 6.87
N LEU A 85 -6.77 -5.19 6.04
CA LEU A 85 -8.17 -5.07 6.44
C LEU A 85 -8.54 -6.10 7.51
N LYS A 86 -8.12 -7.36 7.33
CA LYS A 86 -8.34 -8.42 8.33
C LYS A 86 -7.70 -8.05 9.68
N ARG A 87 -6.44 -7.59 9.69
CA ARG A 87 -5.74 -7.20 10.93
C ARG A 87 -6.42 -6.02 11.64
N LEU A 88 -6.85 -5.01 10.89
CA LEU A 88 -7.58 -3.87 11.46
C LEU A 88 -8.93 -4.32 12.06
N ARG A 89 -9.68 -5.18 11.37
CA ARG A 89 -10.93 -5.71 11.91
C ARG A 89 -10.72 -6.55 13.17
N ASP A 90 -9.70 -7.40 13.17
CA ASP A 90 -9.35 -8.24 14.32
C ASP A 90 -8.91 -7.40 15.53
N SER A 91 -8.18 -6.29 15.31
CA SER A 91 -7.71 -5.39 16.38
C SER A 91 -8.78 -4.47 16.96
N ILE A 92 -9.77 -4.07 16.17
CA ILE A 92 -10.88 -3.20 16.61
C ILE A 92 -12.00 -4.03 17.29
N GLY A 93 -11.87 -5.35 17.37
CA GLY A 93 -12.94 -6.22 17.86
C GLY A 93 -14.18 -6.13 16.96
N GLY A 94 -13.93 -6.01 15.65
CA GLY A 94 -14.94 -5.65 14.66
C GLY A 94 -16.15 -6.58 14.72
N PRO A 95 -17.35 -6.06 14.42
CA PRO A 95 -18.57 -6.84 14.53
C PRO A 95 -18.49 -8.10 13.68
N ASP A 96 -19.11 -9.17 14.15
CA ASP A 96 -19.36 -10.37 13.37
C ASP A 96 -20.16 -10.03 12.10
N GLU A 97 -20.34 -11.00 11.17
CA GLU A 97 -21.08 -10.81 9.91
C GLU A 97 -22.54 -10.29 10.09
N LYS A 98 -22.99 -10.12 11.33
CA LYS A 98 -24.31 -9.59 11.72
C LYS A 98 -24.26 -8.19 12.35
N GLY A 99 -23.11 -7.53 12.37
CA GLY A 99 -23.01 -6.17 12.90
C GLY A 99 -22.98 -6.08 14.43
N LYS A 100 -22.86 -7.19 15.17
CA LYS A 100 -22.84 -7.16 16.64
C LYS A 100 -21.42 -7.07 17.18
N SER A 101 -21.20 -6.13 18.08
CA SER A 101 -19.95 -6.03 18.83
C SER A 101 -19.76 -7.28 19.72
N VAL A 102 -18.49 -7.59 20.05
CA VAL A 102 -18.15 -8.68 20.98
C VAL A 102 -18.85 -8.51 22.33
N LEU A 103 -19.04 -7.27 22.78
CA LEU A 103 -19.77 -6.92 24.00
C LEU A 103 -21.26 -7.26 23.91
N GLU A 104 -21.91 -6.94 22.79
CA GLU A 104 -23.33 -7.28 22.58
C GLU A 104 -23.54 -8.80 22.52
N ALA A 105 -22.65 -9.52 21.85
CA ALA A 105 -22.70 -10.98 21.81
C ALA A 105 -22.46 -11.62 23.19
N ALA A 106 -21.62 -11.01 24.03
CA ALA A 106 -21.38 -11.45 25.40
C ALA A 106 -22.59 -11.16 26.33
N LEU A 107 -23.22 -9.98 26.16
CA LEU A 107 -24.42 -9.59 26.91
C LEU A 107 -25.60 -10.51 26.63
N GLU A 108 -25.84 -10.89 25.36
CA GLU A 108 -26.92 -11.83 25.01
C GLU A 108 -26.73 -13.23 25.59
N LYS A 109 -25.48 -13.68 25.76
CA LYS A 109 -25.18 -14.99 26.37
C LYS A 109 -25.39 -15.00 27.89
N LEU A 110 -25.22 -13.86 28.55
CA LEU A 110 -25.45 -13.71 30.00
C LEU A 110 -26.93 -13.45 30.35
N ALA A 111 -27.72 -12.98 29.38
CA ALA A 111 -29.15 -12.74 29.54
C ALA A 111 -30.03 -14.00 29.32
N LYS A 112 -29.43 -15.17 29.13
CA LYS A 112 -30.07 -16.50 29.05
C LYS A 112 -29.69 -17.34 30.27
#